data_AF-A0AAX4HCE1-F1
#
_entry.id   AF-A0AAX4HCE1-F1
#
_cell.length_a   1.000
_cell.length_b   1.000
_cell.length_c   1.000
_cell.angle_alpha   90.00
_cell.angle_beta   90.00
_cell.angle_gamma   90.00
#
_symmetry.space_group_name_H-M   'P 1'
#
loop_
_entity.id
_entity.type
_entity.pdbx_description
1 polymer ?
#
loop_
_entity_poly.entity_id
_entity_poly.type
_entity_poly.pdbx_seq_one_letter_code
_entity_poly.pdbx_strand_id
1 'polypeptide(L)'
;MSLTPFEKAASGALASAIANTLVYPLDLSKTIIQTQVKKREPLAEESENTSSADESLYIQKRTHNELKYKSSIDVLKKIYHKKGVAGWYHGLASSILGSAAQSFSYFYWYSIVRQVYSQLTKRSGAHKNLTAIELLLGALAAAISQLFTMPIGVITTQQQTDKQHRSLYQLSKEMYAHEGIRGFWRGLGVSLVLCINPSITYGSFERLRQIFFNGKEYLGPLESFTLGMCAKSLATVSTQPLIVSKAMLQKKDSKKPEKDASNARDVKIIEDEDEHEHDIKFNGFVEALEHLWHTERFRGLYKGIVPQLVKGVLVQGLLFMFKDQLDMLFLVILKLIKKRRLLVKR
;
A
#
# COMPACT_ATOMS: atom_id res chain seq x y z
N MET A 1 -10.43 30.45 -20.22
CA MET A 1 -11.43 29.72 -19.39
C MET A 1 -10.65 28.80 -18.49
N SER A 2 -10.71 29.01 -17.18
CA SER A 2 -10.16 28.08 -16.19
C SER A 2 -11.18 26.98 -15.90
N LEU A 3 -10.71 25.76 -15.63
CA LEU A 3 -11.55 24.65 -15.21
C LEU A 3 -12.27 24.98 -13.89
N THR A 4 -13.51 24.52 -13.76
CA THR A 4 -14.25 24.58 -12.50
C THR A 4 -13.60 23.69 -11.44
N PRO A 5 -13.84 23.91 -10.13
CA PRO A 5 -13.28 23.06 -9.08
C PRO A 5 -13.60 21.57 -9.27
N PHE A 6 -14.80 21.25 -9.76
CA PHE A 6 -15.21 19.88 -10.05
C PHE A 6 -14.44 19.28 -11.23
N GLU A 7 -14.25 20.03 -12.30
CA GLU A 7 -13.48 19.58 -13.47
C GLU A 7 -11.99 19.38 -13.13
N LYS A 8 -11.41 20.24 -12.30
CA LYS A 8 -10.04 20.07 -11.78
C LYS A 8 -9.92 18.81 -10.92
N ALA A 9 -10.91 18.54 -10.07
CA ALA A 9 -10.95 17.33 -9.26
C ALA A 9 -11.06 16.07 -10.13
N ALA A 10 -11.92 16.09 -11.16
CA ALA A 10 -12.10 14.98 -12.09
C ALA A 10 -10.83 14.71 -12.93
N SER A 11 -10.20 15.77 -13.46
CA SER A 11 -8.93 15.68 -14.19
C SER A 11 -7.81 15.14 -13.29
N GLY A 12 -7.68 15.64 -12.06
CA GLY A 12 -6.71 15.14 -11.09
C GLY A 12 -6.93 13.68 -10.70
N ALA A 13 -8.18 13.25 -10.53
CA ALA A 13 -8.52 11.86 -10.24
C ALA A 13 -8.18 10.94 -11.41
N LEU A 14 -8.47 11.35 -12.65
CA LEU A 14 -8.13 10.60 -13.86
C LEU A 14 -6.60 10.51 -14.07
N ALA A 15 -5.89 11.62 -13.87
CA ALA A 15 -4.42 11.66 -13.92
C ALA A 15 -3.82 10.68 -12.91
N SER A 16 -4.34 10.68 -11.68
CA SER A 16 -3.92 9.77 -10.61
C SER A 16 -4.23 8.31 -10.96
N ALA A 17 -5.39 8.01 -11.54
CA ALA A 17 -5.75 6.66 -11.96
C ALA A 17 -4.81 6.12 -13.06
N ILE A 18 -4.48 6.95 -14.06
CA ILE A 18 -3.54 6.58 -15.13
C ILE A 18 -2.13 6.37 -14.55
N ALA A 19 -1.65 7.30 -13.72
CA ALA A 19 -0.34 7.17 -13.08
C ALA A 19 -0.24 5.91 -12.22
N ASN A 20 -1.25 5.63 -11.40
CA ASN A 20 -1.28 4.41 -10.58
C ASN A 20 -1.38 3.14 -11.43
N THR A 21 -2.06 3.18 -12.57
CA THR A 21 -2.12 2.05 -13.50
C THR A 21 -0.75 1.76 -14.08
N LEU A 22 -0.02 2.77 -14.57
CA LEU A 22 1.31 2.57 -15.15
C LEU A 22 2.33 2.05 -14.14
N VAL A 23 2.23 2.49 -12.87
CA VAL A 23 3.16 2.11 -11.80
C VAL A 23 2.68 0.85 -11.04
N TYR A 24 1.51 0.30 -11.39
CA TYR A 24 0.90 -0.82 -10.68
C TYR A 24 1.80 -2.07 -10.57
N PRO A 25 2.56 -2.49 -11.61
CA PRO A 25 3.46 -3.64 -11.48
C PRO A 25 4.48 -3.46 -10.35
N LEU A 26 4.99 -2.24 -10.14
CA LEU A 26 5.89 -1.94 -9.03
C LEU A 26 5.18 -2.03 -7.68
N ASP A 27 3.93 -1.56 -7.60
CA ASP A 27 3.11 -1.68 -6.39
C ASP A 27 2.85 -3.14 -6.01
N LEU A 28 2.42 -3.95 -6.98
CA LEU A 28 2.20 -5.37 -6.79
C LEU A 28 3.48 -6.07 -6.30
N SER A 29 4.61 -5.81 -6.96
CA SER A 29 5.89 -6.39 -6.57
C SER A 29 6.33 -5.99 -5.16
N LYS A 30 6.09 -4.73 -4.77
CA LYS A 30 6.37 -4.21 -3.44
C LYS A 30 5.51 -4.93 -2.40
N THR A 31 4.20 -5.00 -2.61
CA THR A 31 3.26 -5.67 -1.68
C THR A 31 3.64 -7.13 -1.48
N ILE A 32 3.98 -7.86 -2.54
CA ILE A 32 4.43 -9.26 -2.46
C ILE A 32 5.74 -9.38 -1.66
N ILE A 33 6.74 -8.52 -1.92
CA ILE A 33 8.01 -8.54 -1.18
C ILE A 33 7.84 -8.20 0.30
N GLN A 34 6.92 -7.29 0.63
CA GLN A 34 6.66 -6.87 2.01
C GLN A 34 5.84 -7.89 2.82
N THR A 35 5.07 -8.74 2.15
CA THR A 35 4.22 -9.75 2.80
C THR A 35 4.88 -11.12 2.94
N GLN A 36 5.93 -11.42 2.16
CA GLN A 36 6.69 -12.66 2.32
C GLN A 36 7.61 -12.63 3.55
N VAL A 37 7.69 -13.75 4.27
CA VAL A 37 8.45 -13.89 5.52
C VAL A 37 9.20 -15.23 5.49
N LYS A 38 10.42 -15.27 6.03
CA LYS A 38 11.11 -16.55 6.29
C LYS A 38 10.49 -17.30 7.46
N LYS A 39 10.49 -18.63 7.39
CA LYS A 39 10.10 -19.49 8.51
C LYS A 39 11.23 -19.56 9.54
N ARG A 40 10.89 -19.55 10.82
CA ARG A 40 11.87 -19.81 11.89
C ARG A 40 12.15 -21.31 11.88
N GLU A 41 13.42 -21.71 11.79
CA GLU A 41 13.79 -23.10 12.03
C GLU A 41 13.42 -23.43 13.49
N PRO A 42 12.69 -24.52 13.77
CA PRO A 42 12.67 -25.03 15.12
C PRO A 42 14.11 -25.31 15.52
N LEU A 43 14.52 -24.84 16.70
CA LEU A 43 15.76 -25.28 17.32
C LEU A 43 15.73 -26.80 17.24
N ALA A 44 16.73 -27.41 16.59
CA ALA A 44 16.90 -28.83 16.66
C ALA A 44 17.02 -29.17 18.15
N GLU A 45 15.98 -29.75 18.73
CA GLU A 45 16.16 -30.55 19.92
C GLU A 45 17.20 -31.61 19.51
N GLU A 46 18.35 -31.61 20.19
CA GLU A 46 19.32 -32.69 20.12
C GLU A 46 18.58 -33.97 20.52
N SER A 47 18.00 -34.63 19.53
CA SER A 47 17.46 -35.97 19.67
C SER A 47 18.67 -36.86 19.84
N GLU A 48 18.83 -37.38 21.05
CA GLU A 48 19.87 -38.32 21.43
C GLU A 48 19.99 -39.45 20.41
N ASN A 49 21.23 -39.85 20.20
CA ASN A 49 21.69 -40.89 19.30
C ASN A 49 20.79 -42.14 19.28
N THR A 50 20.37 -42.55 18.11
CA THR A 50 20.29 -44.00 17.82
C THR A 50 20.84 -44.24 16.43
N SER A 51 21.96 -44.95 16.38
CA SER A 51 22.65 -45.31 15.15
C SER A 51 21.84 -46.34 14.37
N SER A 52 21.59 -46.07 13.10
CA SER A 52 21.60 -47.10 12.07
C SER A 52 22.19 -46.48 10.82
N ALA A 53 23.37 -46.98 10.47
CA ALA A 53 24.00 -46.73 9.19
C ALA A 53 23.12 -47.29 8.06
N ASP A 54 23.27 -46.66 6.91
CA ASP A 54 22.64 -46.92 5.60
C ASP A 54 21.31 -46.24 5.29
N GLU A 55 21.30 -45.70 4.06
CA GLU A 55 20.15 -45.28 3.26
C GLU A 55 19.76 -43.78 3.29
N SER A 56 20.56 -42.95 2.60
CA SER A 56 20.12 -42.24 1.37
C SER A 56 21.03 -41.05 1.01
N LEU A 57 21.93 -41.29 0.04
CA LEU A 57 22.85 -40.30 -0.54
C LEU A 57 22.18 -39.32 -1.54
N TYR A 58 20.84 -39.16 -1.47
CA TYR A 58 20.06 -38.29 -2.39
C TYR A 58 18.96 -37.45 -1.73
N ILE A 59 18.92 -37.31 -0.40
CA ILE A 59 18.09 -36.25 0.19
C ILE A 59 18.84 -34.91 0.06
N GLN A 60 18.76 -34.32 -1.14
CA GLN A 60 19.00 -32.90 -1.29
C GLN A 60 17.93 -32.18 -0.45
N LYS A 61 18.30 -31.80 0.79
CA LYS A 61 17.55 -30.85 1.62
C LYS A 61 17.26 -29.62 0.76
N ARG A 62 16.09 -29.58 0.10
CA ARG A 62 15.57 -28.33 -0.48
C ARG A 62 15.46 -27.37 0.69
N THR A 63 16.21 -26.28 0.61
CA THR A 63 16.29 -25.22 1.61
C THR A 63 14.89 -24.63 1.81
N HIS A 64 14.13 -25.19 2.76
CA HIS A 64 12.75 -24.77 3.07
C HIS A 64 12.68 -23.36 3.69
N ASN A 65 13.83 -22.68 3.80
CA ASN A 65 14.05 -21.40 4.47
C ASN A 65 14.48 -20.25 3.51
N GLU A 66 14.47 -20.48 2.19
CA GLU A 66 14.73 -19.43 1.21
C GLU A 66 13.45 -18.65 0.87
N LEU A 67 13.58 -17.32 0.74
CA LEU A 67 12.47 -16.46 0.29
C LEU A 67 12.06 -16.84 -1.13
N LYS A 68 10.75 -16.97 -1.36
CA LYS A 68 10.19 -17.29 -2.69
C LYS A 68 10.60 -16.28 -3.76
N TYR A 69 10.72 -15.01 -3.39
CA TYR A 69 11.14 -13.94 -4.28
C TYR A 69 12.35 -13.19 -3.72
N LYS A 70 13.42 -13.08 -4.53
CA LYS A 70 14.67 -12.44 -4.12
C LYS A 70 14.62 -10.91 -4.26
N SER A 71 13.85 -10.42 -5.23
CA SER A 71 13.73 -8.99 -5.53
C SER A 71 12.41 -8.66 -6.23
N SER A 72 12.05 -7.38 -6.31
CA SER A 72 10.88 -6.92 -7.08
C SER A 72 10.95 -7.33 -8.55
N ILE A 73 12.15 -7.32 -9.14
CA ILE A 73 12.37 -7.77 -10.52
C ILE A 73 12.13 -9.28 -10.64
N ASP A 74 12.58 -10.06 -9.65
CA ASP A 74 12.32 -11.50 -9.59
C ASP A 74 10.81 -11.80 -9.50
N VAL A 75 10.06 -11.03 -8.69
CA VAL A 75 8.59 -11.12 -8.65
C VAL A 75 7.99 -10.89 -10.03
N LEU A 76 8.33 -9.78 -10.68
CA LEU A 76 7.77 -9.44 -11.99
C LEU A 76 8.14 -10.47 -13.06
N LYS A 77 9.39 -10.94 -13.08
CA LYS A 77 9.85 -12.00 -14.00
C LYS A 77 9.07 -13.30 -13.78
N LYS A 78 8.92 -13.76 -12.54
CA LYS A 78 8.19 -15.00 -12.23
C LYS A 78 6.70 -14.90 -12.57
N ILE A 79 6.07 -13.75 -12.30
CA ILE A 79 4.67 -13.51 -12.68
C ILE A 79 4.54 -13.52 -14.21
N TYR A 80 5.44 -12.86 -14.93
CA TYR A 80 5.44 -12.82 -16.39
C TYR A 80 5.54 -14.22 -17.01
N HIS A 81 6.43 -15.08 -16.50
CA HIS A 81 6.57 -16.45 -17.00
C HIS A 81 5.33 -17.31 -16.72
N LYS A 82 4.64 -17.11 -15.58
CA LYS A 82 3.45 -17.90 -15.23
C LYS A 82 2.15 -17.41 -15.87
N LYS A 83 1.96 -16.08 -15.96
CA LYS A 83 0.66 -15.44 -16.27
C LYS A 83 0.75 -14.33 -17.31
N GLY A 84 1.93 -14.11 -17.91
CA GLY A 84 2.16 -13.04 -18.87
C GLY A 84 1.98 -11.63 -18.29
N VAL A 85 1.79 -10.66 -19.17
CA VAL A 85 1.63 -9.24 -18.82
C VAL A 85 0.35 -8.99 -18.02
N ALA A 86 -0.72 -9.75 -18.28
CA ALA A 86 -1.98 -9.64 -17.55
C ALA A 86 -1.80 -9.92 -16.04
N GLY A 87 -0.87 -10.82 -15.68
CA GLY A 87 -0.55 -11.12 -14.29
C GLY A 87 -0.01 -9.93 -13.49
N TRP A 88 0.69 -8.98 -14.13
CA TRP A 88 1.20 -7.78 -13.46
C TRP A 88 0.09 -6.83 -13.01
N TYR A 89 -1.09 -6.92 -13.61
CA TYR A 89 -2.25 -6.07 -13.33
C TYR A 89 -3.33 -6.77 -12.50
N HIS A 90 -3.01 -7.96 -11.96
CA HIS A 90 -3.92 -8.65 -11.06
C HIS A 90 -4.16 -7.82 -9.79
N GLY A 91 -5.43 -7.55 -9.47
CA GLY A 91 -5.82 -6.71 -8.34
C GLY A 91 -5.81 -5.19 -8.61
N LEU A 92 -5.57 -4.76 -9.86
CA LEU A 92 -5.58 -3.33 -10.20
C LEU A 92 -6.92 -2.67 -9.88
N ALA A 93 -8.03 -3.29 -10.28
CA ALA A 93 -9.36 -2.73 -10.12
C ALA A 93 -9.73 -2.49 -8.64
N SER A 94 -9.41 -3.45 -7.77
CA SER A 94 -9.61 -3.29 -6.34
C SER A 94 -8.67 -2.28 -5.72
N SER A 95 -7.43 -2.21 -6.19
CA SER A 95 -6.46 -1.20 -5.76
C SER A 95 -6.93 0.22 -6.09
N ILE A 96 -7.44 0.44 -7.30
CA ILE A 96 -8.00 1.73 -7.71
C ILE A 96 -9.25 2.05 -6.88
N LEU A 97 -10.19 1.11 -6.76
CA LEU A 97 -11.41 1.30 -5.98
C LEU A 97 -11.10 1.58 -4.50
N GLY A 98 -10.14 0.85 -3.93
CA GLY A 98 -9.68 1.02 -2.57
C GLY A 98 -9.02 2.37 -2.34
N SER A 99 -8.15 2.80 -3.28
CA SER A 99 -7.50 4.12 -3.23
C SER A 99 -8.52 5.26 -3.37
N ALA A 100 -9.53 5.09 -4.21
CA ALA A 100 -10.62 6.06 -4.37
C ALA A 100 -11.46 6.18 -3.10
N ALA A 101 -11.84 5.06 -2.49
CA ALA A 101 -12.57 5.03 -1.23
C ALA A 101 -11.76 5.65 -0.07
N GLN A 102 -10.46 5.35 0.00
CA GLN A 102 -9.53 5.95 0.96
C GLN A 102 -9.44 7.48 0.79
N SER A 103 -9.26 7.94 -0.44
CA SER A 103 -9.16 9.36 -0.75
C SER A 103 -10.45 10.11 -0.42
N PHE A 104 -11.60 9.55 -0.82
CA PHE A 104 -12.92 10.10 -0.51
C PHE A 104 -13.11 10.23 1.00
N SER A 105 -12.85 9.15 1.75
CA SER A 105 -12.98 9.15 3.19
C SER A 105 -12.07 10.18 3.86
N TYR A 106 -10.82 10.30 3.40
CA TYR A 106 -9.88 11.29 3.92
C TYR A 106 -10.41 12.72 3.72
N PHE A 107 -10.82 13.09 2.50
CA PHE A 107 -11.31 14.44 2.23
C PHE A 107 -12.62 14.75 2.97
N TYR A 108 -13.50 13.75 3.10
CA TYR A 108 -14.73 13.87 3.87
C TYR A 108 -14.44 14.17 5.34
N TRP A 109 -13.62 13.36 6.00
CA TRP A 109 -13.25 13.55 7.41
C TRP A 109 -12.41 14.81 7.62
N TYR A 110 -11.53 15.16 6.68
CA TYR A 110 -10.77 16.41 6.73
C TYR A 110 -11.70 17.62 6.69
N SER A 111 -12.74 17.58 5.86
CA SER A 111 -13.73 18.66 5.78
C SER A 111 -14.51 18.82 7.09
N ILE A 112 -14.92 17.71 7.71
CA ILE A 112 -15.60 17.70 9.02
C ILE A 112 -14.68 18.24 10.11
N VAL A 113 -13.47 17.69 10.24
CA VAL A 113 -12.48 18.09 11.25
C VAL A 113 -12.15 19.58 11.12
N ARG A 114 -11.96 20.06 9.89
CA ARG A 114 -11.70 21.47 9.61
C ARG A 114 -12.90 22.37 9.91
N GLN A 115 -14.11 21.93 9.60
CA GLN A 115 -15.34 22.67 9.91
C GLN A 115 -15.53 22.81 11.42
N VAL A 116 -15.38 21.72 12.17
CA VAL A 116 -15.44 21.72 13.65
C VAL A 116 -14.38 22.65 14.22
N TYR A 117 -13.12 22.52 13.76
CA TYR A 117 -12.04 23.40 14.20
C TYR A 117 -12.34 24.88 13.95
N SER A 118 -12.80 25.23 12.73
CA SER A 118 -13.15 26.61 12.37
C SER A 118 -14.28 27.16 13.24
N GLN A 119 -15.29 26.35 13.58
CA GLN A 119 -16.38 26.76 14.47
C GLN A 119 -15.90 27.03 15.90
N LEU A 120 -14.96 26.22 16.41
CA LEU A 120 -14.38 26.38 17.74
C LEU A 120 -13.44 27.59 17.84
N THR A 121 -12.67 27.86 16.78
CA THR A 121 -11.70 28.98 16.76
C THR A 121 -12.28 30.32 16.32
N LYS A 122 -13.46 30.38 15.68
CA LYS A 122 -14.16 31.65 15.41
C LYS A 122 -14.39 32.52 16.66
N ARG A 123 -14.40 31.92 17.87
CA ARG A 123 -14.53 32.63 19.16
C ARG A 123 -13.21 33.15 19.74
N SER A 124 -12.07 32.65 19.28
CA SER A 124 -10.74 33.07 19.74
C SER A 124 -10.01 33.66 18.54
N GLY A 125 -9.85 34.98 18.48
CA GLY A 125 -9.15 35.70 17.39
C GLY A 125 -7.65 35.36 17.22
N ALA A 126 -7.20 34.17 17.62
CA ALA A 126 -5.84 33.70 17.56
C ALA A 126 -5.54 33.07 16.19
N HIS A 127 -5.24 33.91 15.21
CA HIS A 127 -4.54 33.48 13.99
C HIS A 127 -3.04 33.37 14.27
N LYS A 128 -2.57 32.25 14.83
CA LYS A 128 -1.12 31.92 14.81
C LYS A 128 -0.89 30.44 14.46
N ASN A 129 -0.05 30.26 13.43
CA ASN A 129 0.47 29.02 12.82
C ASN A 129 -0.53 28.15 12.03
N LEU A 130 -1.06 28.72 10.94
CA LEU A 130 -1.96 28.04 10.00
C LEU A 130 -1.40 26.67 9.53
N THR A 131 -0.11 26.57 9.23
CA THR A 131 0.47 25.34 8.65
C THR A 131 0.55 24.18 9.64
N ALA A 132 1.01 24.41 10.89
CA ALA A 132 1.15 23.35 11.88
C ALA A 132 -0.22 22.81 12.31
N ILE A 133 -1.20 23.70 12.44
CA ILE A 133 -2.60 23.35 12.73
C ILE A 133 -3.20 22.55 11.57
N GLU A 134 -3.03 22.99 10.32
CA GLU A 134 -3.57 22.26 9.15
C GLU A 134 -2.96 20.86 9.03
N LEU A 135 -1.69 20.66 9.40
CA LEU A 135 -1.08 19.33 9.47
C LEU A 135 -1.69 18.44 10.57
N LEU A 136 -1.95 19.00 11.75
CA LEU A 136 -2.60 18.28 12.85
C LEU A 136 -4.04 17.91 12.50
N LEU A 137 -4.79 18.82 11.88
CA LEU A 137 -6.14 18.55 11.37
C LEU A 137 -6.12 17.47 10.30
N GLY A 138 -5.14 17.51 9.39
CA GLY A 138 -4.89 16.47 8.39
C GLY A 138 -4.58 15.11 9.01
N ALA A 139 -3.73 15.06 10.03
CA ALA A 139 -3.39 13.82 10.73
C ALA A 139 -4.58 13.24 11.50
N LEU A 140 -5.36 14.08 12.19
CA LEU A 140 -6.58 13.66 12.89
C LEU A 140 -7.62 13.13 11.89
N ALA A 141 -7.83 13.84 10.78
CA ALA A 141 -8.72 13.40 9.72
C ALA A 141 -8.28 12.05 9.12
N ALA A 142 -6.97 11.86 8.91
CA ALA A 142 -6.43 10.60 8.43
C ALA A 142 -6.65 9.47 9.44
N ALA A 143 -6.47 9.71 10.74
CA ALA A 143 -6.71 8.71 11.78
C ALA A 143 -8.19 8.29 11.83
N ILE A 144 -9.13 9.23 11.76
CA ILE A 144 -10.56 8.93 11.72
C ILE A 144 -10.92 8.20 10.42
N SER A 145 -10.42 8.66 9.27
CA SER A 145 -10.63 8.02 7.98
C SER A 145 -10.13 6.57 7.97
N GLN A 146 -9.04 6.29 8.67
CA GLN A 146 -8.50 4.93 8.80
C GLN A 146 -9.52 3.96 9.42
N LEU A 147 -10.32 4.40 10.39
CA LEU A 147 -11.34 3.55 11.03
C LEU A 147 -12.36 3.02 10.01
N PHE A 148 -12.70 3.79 8.99
CA PHE A 148 -13.67 3.41 7.96
C PHE A 148 -13.04 2.74 6.74
N THR A 149 -11.77 3.02 6.47
CA THR A 149 -11.09 2.56 5.25
C THR A 149 -10.24 1.31 5.47
N MET A 150 -10.03 0.88 6.72
CA MET A 150 -9.31 -0.36 7.01
C MET A 150 -9.89 -1.62 6.41
N PRO A 151 -11.20 -1.87 6.48
CA PRO A 151 -11.80 -3.02 5.82
C PRO A 151 -11.42 -3.12 4.34
N ILE A 152 -11.51 -2.00 3.62
CA ILE A 152 -11.21 -1.92 2.19
C ILE A 152 -9.72 -2.17 1.93
N GLY A 153 -8.84 -1.56 2.74
CA GLY A 153 -7.39 -1.72 2.62
C GLY A 153 -6.92 -3.16 2.87
N VAL A 154 -7.51 -3.84 3.87
CA VAL A 154 -7.20 -5.24 4.17
C VAL A 154 -7.60 -6.14 3.00
N ILE A 155 -8.86 -6.04 2.53
CA ILE A 155 -9.34 -6.91 1.43
C ILE A 155 -8.53 -6.67 0.14
N THR A 156 -8.18 -5.42 -0.15
CA THR A 156 -7.35 -5.07 -1.32
C THR A 156 -5.96 -5.71 -1.22
N THR A 157 -5.33 -5.64 -0.04
CA THR A 157 -4.00 -6.24 0.20
C THR A 157 -4.05 -7.76 0.09
N GLN A 158 -5.11 -8.38 0.63
CA GLN A 158 -5.33 -9.81 0.48
C GLN A 158 -5.51 -10.20 -0.99
N GLN A 159 -6.25 -9.42 -1.78
CA GLN A 159 -6.44 -9.71 -3.20
C GLN A 159 -5.12 -9.57 -3.98
N GLN A 160 -4.31 -8.55 -3.71
CA GLN A 160 -2.99 -8.38 -4.34
C GLN A 160 -2.03 -9.55 -4.06
N THR A 161 -2.23 -10.24 -2.94
CA THR A 161 -1.40 -11.37 -2.50
C THR A 161 -2.06 -12.73 -2.72
N ASP A 162 -3.29 -12.77 -3.26
CA ASP A 162 -4.05 -14.00 -3.43
C ASP A 162 -3.62 -14.78 -4.67
N LYS A 163 -3.09 -15.98 -4.44
CA LYS A 163 -2.64 -16.89 -5.52
C LYS A 163 -3.81 -17.33 -6.40
N GLN A 164 -5.00 -17.50 -5.82
CA GLN A 164 -6.21 -18.00 -6.46
C GLN A 164 -7.04 -16.92 -7.19
N HIS A 165 -6.62 -15.66 -7.12
CA HIS A 165 -7.22 -14.55 -7.87
C HIS A 165 -8.72 -14.36 -7.60
N ARG A 166 -9.14 -14.64 -6.36
CA ARG A 166 -10.53 -14.57 -5.92
C ARG A 166 -11.08 -13.15 -5.98
N SER A 167 -12.40 -13.05 -6.08
CA SER A 167 -13.08 -11.76 -6.05
C SER A 167 -13.07 -11.14 -4.65
N LEU A 168 -13.24 -9.83 -4.57
CA LEU A 168 -13.36 -9.11 -3.28
C LEU A 168 -14.48 -9.68 -2.40
N TYR A 169 -15.58 -10.11 -3.01
CA TYR A 169 -16.70 -10.71 -2.30
C TYR A 169 -16.33 -12.05 -1.66
N GLN A 170 -15.66 -12.93 -2.42
CA GLN A 170 -15.20 -14.23 -1.91
C GLN A 170 -14.21 -14.04 -0.75
N LEU A 171 -13.24 -13.15 -0.90
CA LEU A 171 -12.26 -12.84 0.14
C LEU A 171 -12.93 -12.26 1.40
N SER A 172 -13.91 -11.38 1.23
CA SER A 172 -14.66 -10.79 2.35
C SER A 172 -15.48 -11.84 3.10
N LYS A 173 -16.15 -12.74 2.36
CA LYS A 173 -16.96 -13.82 2.95
C LYS A 173 -16.08 -14.79 3.75
N GLU A 174 -14.95 -15.18 3.18
CA GLU A 174 -13.97 -16.08 3.81
C GLU A 174 -13.34 -15.43 5.05
N MET A 175 -12.93 -14.16 4.95
CA MET A 175 -12.39 -13.44 6.11
C MET A 175 -13.42 -13.31 7.24
N TYR A 176 -14.69 -13.05 6.92
CA TYR A 176 -15.74 -13.02 7.91
C TYR A 176 -15.97 -14.39 8.56
N ALA A 177 -15.90 -15.47 7.79
CA ALA A 177 -16.06 -16.83 8.31
C ALA A 177 -14.90 -17.25 9.24
N HIS A 178 -13.65 -16.88 8.94
CA HIS A 178 -12.48 -17.33 9.70
C HIS A 178 -12.04 -16.38 10.82
N GLU A 179 -12.09 -15.06 10.61
CA GLU A 179 -11.58 -14.05 11.55
C GLU A 179 -12.69 -13.17 12.13
N GLY A 180 -13.93 -13.32 11.66
CA GLY A 180 -15.05 -12.46 12.02
C GLY A 180 -14.84 -11.01 11.60
N ILE A 181 -15.58 -10.10 12.24
CA ILE A 181 -15.51 -8.67 11.94
C ILE A 181 -14.14 -8.05 12.26
N ARG A 182 -13.40 -8.63 13.23
CA ARG A 182 -12.09 -8.10 13.66
C ARG A 182 -11.01 -8.23 12.58
N GLY A 183 -11.10 -9.23 11.69
CA GLY A 183 -10.15 -9.42 10.59
C GLY A 183 -10.07 -8.21 9.64
N PHE A 184 -11.18 -7.49 9.45
CA PHE A 184 -11.23 -6.31 8.59
C PHE A 184 -10.44 -5.11 9.15
N TRP A 185 -10.11 -5.10 10.46
CA TRP A 185 -9.30 -4.05 11.10
C TRP A 185 -7.88 -4.51 11.45
N ARG A 186 -7.40 -5.61 10.86
CA ARG A 186 -6.04 -6.09 11.09
C ARG A 186 -5.02 -5.04 10.65
N GLY A 187 -4.09 -4.72 11.56
CA GLY A 187 -3.11 -3.65 11.35
C GLY A 187 -3.60 -2.22 11.62
N LEU A 188 -4.79 -2.03 12.24
CA LEU A 188 -5.28 -0.70 12.63
C LEU A 188 -4.29 0.02 13.57
N GLY A 189 -3.79 -0.65 14.60
CA GLY A 189 -2.84 -0.05 15.55
C GLY A 189 -1.59 0.52 14.86
N VAL A 190 -0.98 -0.26 13.96
CA VAL A 190 0.17 0.18 13.15
C VAL A 190 -0.20 1.34 12.25
N SER A 191 -1.38 1.26 11.64
CA SER A 191 -1.85 2.30 10.75
C SER A 191 -2.02 3.65 11.45
N LEU A 192 -2.51 3.64 12.70
CA LEU A 192 -2.63 4.85 13.51
C LEU A 192 -1.25 5.42 13.87
N VAL A 193 -0.28 4.57 14.20
CA VAL A 193 1.11 5.02 14.41
C VAL A 193 1.69 5.61 13.12
N LEU A 194 1.41 4.99 11.96
CA LEU A 194 1.85 5.48 10.65
C LEU A 194 1.25 6.84 10.25
N CYS A 195 0.20 7.32 10.92
CA CYS A 195 -0.29 8.70 10.76
C CYS A 195 0.74 9.76 11.14
N ILE A 196 1.85 9.39 11.80
CA ILE A 196 2.99 10.29 12.05
C ILE A 196 3.85 10.56 10.80
N ASN A 197 3.73 9.76 9.74
CA ASN A 197 4.58 9.87 8.54
C ASN A 197 4.54 11.27 7.87
N PRO A 198 3.36 11.92 7.69
CA PRO A 198 3.29 13.29 7.21
C PRO A 198 4.02 14.29 8.13
N SER A 199 3.92 14.12 9.45
CA SER A 199 4.61 14.98 10.42
C SER A 199 6.12 14.86 10.33
N ILE A 200 6.65 13.63 10.19
CA ILE A 200 8.09 13.40 9.95
C ILE A 200 8.52 14.02 8.61
N THR A 201 7.69 13.88 7.57
CA THR A 201 7.98 14.44 6.25
C THR A 201 8.07 15.96 6.33
N TYR A 202 7.08 16.63 6.91
CA TYR A 202 7.07 18.08 7.02
C TYR A 202 8.19 18.60 7.94
N GLY A 203 8.38 17.97 9.10
CA GLY A 203 9.49 18.31 10.01
C GLY A 203 10.85 18.18 9.33
N SER A 204 11.05 17.11 8.55
CA SER A 204 12.27 16.91 7.77
C SER A 204 12.41 17.96 6.67
N PHE A 205 11.31 18.30 5.97
CA PHE A 205 11.30 19.33 4.93
C PHE A 205 11.74 20.68 5.49
N GLU A 206 11.15 21.11 6.61
CA GLU A 206 11.49 22.39 7.26
C GLU A 206 12.95 22.41 7.72
N ARG A 207 13.45 21.32 8.32
CA ARG A 207 14.85 21.26 8.77
C ARG A 207 15.83 21.27 7.61
N LEU A 208 15.57 20.49 6.56
CA LEU A 208 16.41 20.52 5.37
C LEU A 208 16.35 21.89 4.68
N ARG A 209 15.18 22.55 4.65
CA ARG A 209 15.04 23.92 4.12
C ARG A 209 15.95 24.89 4.85
N GLN A 210 15.91 24.87 6.18
CA GLN A 210 16.73 25.74 7.02
C GLN A 210 18.23 25.50 6.85
N ILE A 211 18.65 24.24 6.65
CA ILE A 211 20.06 23.90 6.47
C ILE A 211 20.57 24.34 5.09
N PHE A 212 19.85 24.00 4.01
CA PHE A 212 20.34 24.20 2.64
C PHE A 212 19.99 25.55 2.03
N PHE A 213 18.91 26.18 2.49
CA PHE A 213 18.34 27.40 1.89
C PHE A 213 18.03 28.46 2.94
N ASN A 214 18.90 28.58 3.95
CA ASN A 214 18.73 29.58 5.00
C ASN A 214 18.57 30.99 4.41
N GLY A 215 17.52 31.70 4.79
CA GLY A 215 17.25 33.07 4.33
C GLY A 215 16.57 33.19 2.96
N LYS A 216 16.30 32.10 2.22
CA LYS A 216 15.44 32.17 1.02
C LYS A 216 13.97 32.14 1.41
N GLU A 217 13.23 33.18 1.03
CA GLU A 217 11.77 33.27 1.29
C GLU A 217 10.98 32.31 0.38
N TYR A 218 11.41 32.13 -0.86
CA TYR A 218 10.79 31.24 -1.85
C TYR A 218 11.81 30.29 -2.45
N LEU A 219 11.45 29.01 -2.53
CA LEU A 219 12.22 27.98 -3.20
C LEU A 219 11.76 27.82 -4.65
N GLY A 220 12.70 27.60 -5.56
CA GLY A 220 12.38 27.23 -6.93
C GLY A 220 11.62 25.89 -7.00
N PRO A 221 10.95 25.57 -8.13
CA PRO A 221 10.23 24.31 -8.29
C PRO A 221 11.11 23.06 -8.11
N LEU A 222 12.32 23.08 -8.68
CA LEU A 222 13.28 21.96 -8.55
C LEU A 222 13.84 21.86 -7.13
N GLU A 223 14.14 22.98 -6.47
CA GLU A 223 14.59 23.00 -5.07
C GLU A 223 13.52 22.45 -4.13
N SER A 224 12.26 22.87 -4.30
CA SER A 224 11.12 22.37 -3.52
C SER A 224 10.90 20.88 -3.76
N PHE A 225 11.05 20.43 -5.02
CA PHE A 225 10.90 19.03 -5.39
C PHE A 225 11.99 18.15 -4.77
N THR A 226 13.27 18.51 -4.90
CA THR A 226 14.38 17.73 -4.33
C THR A 226 14.31 17.69 -2.81
N LEU A 227 14.00 18.82 -2.18
CA LEU A 227 13.82 18.90 -0.74
C LEU A 227 12.66 18.04 -0.25
N GLY A 228 11.53 18.10 -0.97
CA GLY A 228 10.36 17.25 -0.74
C GLY A 228 10.66 15.76 -0.87
N MET A 229 11.44 15.37 -1.90
CA MET A 229 11.87 13.99 -2.09
C MET A 229 12.78 13.51 -0.96
N CYS A 230 13.76 14.30 -0.54
CA CYS A 230 14.65 13.97 0.57
C CYS A 230 13.86 13.81 1.88
N ALA A 231 12.98 14.77 2.18
CA ALA A 231 12.13 14.73 3.34
C ALA A 231 11.20 13.50 3.37
N LYS A 232 10.58 13.18 2.23
CA LYS A 232 9.72 11.99 2.10
C LYS A 232 10.51 10.69 2.21
N SER A 233 11.73 10.66 1.68
CA SER A 233 12.62 9.50 1.77
C SER A 233 13.03 9.26 3.22
N LEU A 234 13.42 10.30 3.97
CA LEU A 234 13.73 10.20 5.40
C LEU A 234 12.52 9.67 6.19
N ALA A 235 11.34 10.24 5.97
CA ALA A 235 10.13 9.75 6.63
C ALA A 235 9.84 8.29 6.28
N THR A 236 10.06 7.87 5.03
CA THR A 236 9.86 6.49 4.58
C THR A 236 10.86 5.56 5.24
N VAL A 237 12.15 5.91 5.30
CA VAL A 237 13.20 5.12 5.96
C VAL A 237 12.88 4.94 7.45
N SER A 238 12.46 6.00 8.15
CA SER A 238 12.12 5.93 9.57
C SER A 238 10.87 5.10 9.85
N THR A 239 9.90 5.07 8.92
CA THR A 239 8.63 4.36 9.10
C THR A 239 8.59 3.00 8.42
N GLN A 240 9.62 2.62 7.66
CA GLN A 240 9.65 1.38 6.88
C GLN A 240 9.38 0.12 7.71
N PRO A 241 9.94 -0.06 8.91
CA PRO A 241 9.64 -1.24 9.72
C PRO A 241 8.14 -1.39 10.00
N LEU A 242 7.46 -0.29 10.32
CA LEU A 242 6.01 -0.28 10.56
C LEU A 242 5.22 -0.54 9.27
N ILE A 243 5.70 -0.06 8.11
CA ILE A 243 5.05 -0.32 6.82
C ILE A 243 5.11 -1.81 6.48
N VAL A 244 6.27 -2.45 6.67
CA VAL A 244 6.46 -3.88 6.45
C VAL A 244 5.59 -4.69 7.42
N SER A 245 5.63 -4.35 8.71
CA SER A 245 4.80 -4.99 9.73
C SER A 245 3.30 -4.87 9.44
N LYS A 246 2.83 -3.70 9.00
CA LYS A 246 1.45 -3.51 8.54
C LYS A 246 1.12 -4.44 7.37
N ALA A 247 1.97 -4.52 6.34
CA ALA A 247 1.72 -5.37 5.19
C ALA A 247 1.61 -6.85 5.60
N MET A 248 2.53 -7.32 6.46
CA MET A 248 2.50 -8.68 7.02
C MET A 248 1.20 -8.94 7.80
N LEU A 249 0.77 -7.98 8.62
CA LEU A 249 -0.51 -8.02 9.32
C LEU A 249 -1.72 -7.90 8.39
N GLN A 250 -1.60 -7.57 7.11
CA GLN A 250 -2.73 -7.50 6.18
C GLN A 250 -2.76 -8.66 5.18
N LYS A 251 -1.70 -9.49 5.17
CA LYS A 251 -1.65 -10.71 4.36
C LYS A 251 -2.76 -11.68 4.76
N LYS A 252 -3.37 -12.30 3.76
CA LYS A 252 -4.36 -13.35 3.94
C LYS A 252 -3.79 -14.55 4.71
N ASP A 253 -4.63 -15.18 5.54
CA ASP A 253 -4.37 -16.51 6.11
C ASP A 253 -4.75 -17.60 5.08
N SER A 254 -3.82 -18.50 4.80
CA SER A 254 -4.04 -19.68 3.96
C SER A 254 -4.25 -20.90 4.85
N LYS A 255 -5.35 -20.96 5.60
CA LYS A 255 -5.77 -22.25 6.18
C LYS A 255 -6.48 -23.07 5.11
N LYS A 256 -6.12 -24.36 5.01
CA LYS A 256 -6.84 -25.29 4.14
C LYS A 256 -8.34 -25.24 4.47
N PRO A 257 -9.24 -25.19 3.47
CA PRO A 257 -10.61 -25.58 3.72
C PRO A 257 -10.57 -27.03 4.23
N GLU A 258 -11.20 -27.28 5.37
CA GLU A 258 -11.50 -28.62 5.83
C GLU A 258 -12.29 -29.29 4.70
N LYS A 259 -11.69 -30.27 4.02
CA LYS A 259 -12.36 -31.00 2.94
C LYS A 259 -13.46 -31.82 3.61
N ASP A 260 -14.71 -31.35 3.54
CA ASP A 260 -15.87 -32.22 3.70
C ASP A 260 -15.74 -33.33 2.65
N ALA A 261 -15.46 -34.55 3.11
CA ALA A 261 -15.06 -35.70 2.32
C ALA A 261 -16.20 -36.32 1.47
N SER A 262 -17.21 -35.55 1.04
CA SER A 262 -18.44 -36.12 0.49
C SER A 262 -18.80 -35.72 -0.94
N ASN A 263 -18.09 -34.83 -1.64
CA ASN A 263 -18.39 -34.55 -3.06
C ASN A 263 -17.14 -34.16 -3.87
N ALA A 264 -16.26 -35.14 -4.12
CA ALA A 264 -15.26 -35.04 -5.18
C ALA A 264 -15.89 -35.56 -6.49
N ARG A 265 -16.41 -34.65 -7.33
CA ARG A 265 -16.64 -34.92 -8.75
C ARG A 265 -16.00 -33.81 -9.58
N ASP A 266 -14.90 -34.18 -10.19
CA ASP A 266 -14.34 -33.69 -11.46
C ASP A 266 -14.35 -32.18 -11.71
N VAL A 267 -13.40 -31.48 -11.09
CA VAL A 267 -12.69 -30.40 -11.77
C VAL A 267 -11.20 -30.62 -11.53
N LYS A 268 -10.49 -31.14 -12.55
CA LYS A 268 -9.02 -31.04 -12.63
C LYS A 268 -8.65 -29.58 -12.84
N ILE A 269 -8.69 -28.79 -11.77
CA ILE A 269 -7.87 -27.58 -11.68
C ILE A 269 -6.45 -28.11 -11.53
N ILE A 270 -5.54 -27.64 -12.37
CA ILE A 270 -4.10 -27.89 -12.22
C ILE A 270 -3.73 -27.37 -10.82
N GLU A 271 -3.67 -28.26 -9.84
CA GLU A 271 -3.20 -27.98 -8.50
C GLU A 271 -1.70 -27.71 -8.61
N ASP A 272 -1.32 -26.43 -8.56
CA ASP A 272 0.08 -26.03 -8.38
C ASP A 272 0.60 -26.71 -7.10
N GLU A 273 1.65 -27.54 -7.20
CA GLU A 273 2.32 -28.29 -6.11
C GLU A 273 2.91 -27.43 -4.96
N ASP A 274 2.56 -26.14 -4.88
CA ASP A 274 3.05 -25.16 -3.89
C ASP A 274 2.10 -25.03 -2.66
N GLU A 275 1.30 -26.04 -2.33
CA GLU A 275 0.18 -25.94 -1.37
C GLU A 275 0.54 -26.14 0.12
N HIS A 276 1.82 -26.30 0.47
CA HIS A 276 2.29 -26.52 1.85
C HIS A 276 2.88 -25.26 2.51
N GLU A 277 2.23 -24.11 2.35
CA GLU A 277 2.65 -22.85 2.97
C GLU A 277 1.71 -22.51 4.14
N HIS A 278 1.99 -23.04 5.34
CA HIS A 278 1.43 -22.49 6.58
C HIS A 278 1.89 -21.03 6.71
N ASP A 279 0.99 -20.09 6.48
CA ASP A 279 1.23 -18.66 6.65
C ASP A 279 1.35 -18.33 8.14
N ILE A 280 2.43 -17.61 8.50
CA ILE A 280 2.68 -17.20 9.89
C ILE A 280 1.72 -16.05 10.22
N LYS A 281 0.95 -16.22 11.29
CA LYS A 281 0.07 -15.18 11.83
C LYS A 281 0.80 -14.37 12.89
N PHE A 282 0.56 -13.07 12.89
CA PHE A 282 0.99 -12.15 13.95
C PHE A 282 -0.25 -11.51 14.57
N ASN A 283 -0.31 -11.48 15.90
CA ASN A 283 -1.37 -10.81 16.65
C ASN A 283 -1.10 -9.31 16.78
N GLY A 284 0.18 -8.92 16.74
CA GLY A 284 0.62 -7.55 16.89
C GLY A 284 1.79 -7.20 15.97
N PHE A 285 2.01 -5.91 15.83
CA PHE A 285 3.09 -5.40 14.98
C PHE A 285 4.46 -5.56 15.62
N VAL A 286 4.51 -5.56 16.96
CA VAL A 286 5.72 -5.83 17.74
C VAL A 286 6.15 -7.27 17.48
N GLU A 287 5.23 -8.23 17.55
CA GLU A 287 5.49 -9.65 17.25
C GLU A 287 6.00 -9.84 15.81
N ALA A 288 5.36 -9.17 14.83
CA ALA A 288 5.81 -9.19 13.45
C ALA A 288 7.22 -8.60 13.27
N LEU A 289 7.54 -7.50 13.98
CA LEU A 289 8.87 -6.88 13.94
C LEU A 289 9.93 -7.73 14.62
N GLU A 290 9.61 -8.33 15.77
CA GLU A 290 10.47 -9.24 16.52
C GLU A 290 10.79 -10.48 15.68
N HIS A 291 9.77 -11.10 15.08
CA HIS A 291 9.97 -12.21 14.16
C HIS A 291 10.89 -11.85 13.00
N LEU A 292 10.68 -10.67 12.39
CA LEU A 292 11.48 -10.19 11.27
C LEU A 292 12.92 -9.90 11.68
N TRP A 293 13.12 -9.38 12.88
CA TRP A 293 14.44 -9.16 13.46
C TRP A 293 15.21 -10.48 13.66
N HIS A 294 14.55 -11.51 14.19
CA HIS A 294 15.18 -12.80 14.44
C HIS A 294 15.41 -13.63 13.16
N THR A 295 14.50 -13.56 12.19
CA THR A 295 14.60 -14.37 10.96
C THR A 295 15.40 -13.71 9.84
N GLU A 296 15.28 -12.39 9.68
CA GLU A 296 15.79 -11.68 8.51
C GLU A 296 16.65 -10.46 8.85
N ARG A 297 16.75 -10.14 10.15
CA ARG A 297 17.53 -9.02 10.69
C ARG A 297 17.16 -7.71 10.00
N PHE A 298 18.14 -6.82 9.84
CA PHE A 298 17.97 -5.50 9.24
C PHE A 298 17.39 -5.54 7.82
N ARG A 299 17.76 -6.54 7.00
CA ARG A 299 17.23 -6.66 5.62
C ARG A 299 15.73 -6.91 5.61
N GLY A 300 15.21 -7.62 6.61
CA GLY A 300 13.78 -7.85 6.79
C GLY A 300 13.00 -6.55 6.98
N LEU A 301 13.42 -5.73 7.95
CA LEU A 301 12.75 -4.48 8.33
C LEU A 301 12.64 -3.47 7.18
N TYR A 302 13.56 -3.53 6.22
CA TYR A 302 13.64 -2.61 5.09
C TYR A 302 13.24 -3.23 3.74
N LYS A 303 12.57 -4.38 3.77
CA LYS A 303 12.03 -5.00 2.55
C LYS A 303 11.14 -4.07 1.75
N GLY A 304 11.31 -4.10 0.45
CA GLY A 304 10.50 -3.33 -0.48
C GLY A 304 10.74 -1.81 -0.40
N ILE A 305 11.78 -1.33 0.28
CA ILE A 305 12.05 0.12 0.34
C ILE A 305 12.41 0.71 -1.04
N VAL A 306 13.21 -0.01 -1.84
CA VAL A 306 13.59 0.42 -3.20
C VAL A 306 12.37 0.61 -4.11
N PRO A 307 11.51 -0.40 -4.34
CA PRO A 307 10.33 -0.21 -5.18
C PRO A 307 9.36 0.82 -4.59
N GLN A 308 9.33 1.01 -3.26
CA GLN A 308 8.51 2.01 -2.62
C GLN A 308 8.95 3.45 -2.90
N LEU A 309 10.26 3.73 -2.81
CA LEU A 309 10.82 5.04 -3.14
C LEU A 309 10.67 5.34 -4.63
N VAL A 310 11.01 4.38 -5.49
CA VAL A 310 10.88 4.50 -6.94
C VAL A 310 9.42 4.74 -7.35
N LYS A 311 8.48 3.96 -6.81
CA LYS A 311 7.04 4.17 -7.02
C LYS A 311 6.62 5.59 -6.66
N GLY A 312 7.06 6.10 -5.50
CA GLY A 312 6.69 7.43 -5.03
C GLY A 312 7.09 8.52 -6.02
N VAL A 313 8.33 8.48 -6.51
CA VAL A 313 8.85 9.46 -7.48
C VAL A 313 8.12 9.33 -8.82
N LEU A 314 7.93 8.11 -9.32
CA LEU A 314 7.24 7.87 -10.60
C LEU A 314 5.78 8.31 -10.57
N VAL A 315 5.02 7.93 -9.54
CA VAL A 315 3.62 8.33 -9.40
C VAL A 315 3.50 9.84 -9.36
N GLN A 316 4.36 10.53 -8.60
CA GLN A 316 4.31 11.99 -8.51
C GLN A 316 4.68 12.66 -9.84
N GLY A 317 5.74 12.19 -10.50
CA GLY A 317 6.17 12.72 -11.80
C GLY A 317 5.11 12.52 -12.89
N LEU A 318 4.54 11.30 -12.98
CA LEU A 318 3.47 10.98 -13.92
C LEU A 318 2.19 11.76 -13.60
N LEU A 319 1.83 11.93 -12.32
CA LEU A 319 0.66 12.70 -11.93
C LEU A 319 0.76 14.14 -12.44
N PHE A 320 1.89 14.80 -12.27
CA PHE A 320 2.08 16.16 -12.80
C PHE A 320 2.07 16.19 -14.33
N MET A 321 2.76 15.24 -14.97
CA MET A 321 2.80 15.13 -16.43
C MET A 321 1.40 14.95 -17.03
N PHE A 322 0.57 14.05 -16.48
CA PHE A 322 -0.76 13.79 -17.00
C PHE A 322 -1.77 14.84 -16.59
N LYS A 323 -1.65 15.43 -15.39
CA LYS A 323 -2.57 16.47 -14.92
C LYS A 323 -2.61 17.65 -15.89
N ASP A 324 -1.45 18.13 -16.33
CA ASP A 324 -1.39 19.29 -17.23
C ASP A 324 -1.99 18.97 -18.61
N GLN A 325 -1.73 17.76 -19.12
CA GLN A 325 -2.29 17.29 -20.39
C GLN A 325 -3.81 17.04 -20.31
N LEU A 326 -4.29 16.47 -19.21
CA LEU A 326 -5.71 16.20 -19.00
C LEU A 326 -6.50 17.48 -18.73
N ASP A 327 -5.92 18.45 -18.02
CA ASP A 327 -6.53 19.77 -17.85
C ASP A 327 -6.75 20.44 -19.21
N MET A 328 -5.75 20.38 -20.09
CA MET A 328 -5.86 20.88 -21.46
C MET A 328 -6.91 20.13 -22.29
N LEU A 329 -6.94 18.80 -22.21
CA LEU A 329 -7.92 17.96 -22.91
C LEU A 329 -9.36 18.26 -22.43
N PHE A 330 -9.58 18.39 -21.12
CA PHE A 330 -10.87 18.78 -20.56
C PHE A 330 -11.32 20.15 -21.09
N LEU A 331 -10.42 21.15 -21.13
CA LEU A 331 -10.73 22.46 -21.70
C LEU A 331 -11.13 22.38 -23.17
N VAL A 332 -10.47 21.53 -23.96
CA VAL A 332 -10.80 21.32 -25.38
C VAL A 332 -12.18 20.65 -25.52
N ILE A 333 -12.45 19.59 -24.77
CA ILE A 333 -13.75 18.89 -24.78
C ILE A 333 -14.89 19.84 -24.39
N LEU A 334 -14.71 20.65 -23.33
CA LEU A 334 -15.72 21.61 -22.90
C LEU A 334 -15.96 22.71 -23.93
N LYS A 335 -14.90 23.19 -24.60
CA LYS A 335 -15.03 24.12 -25.74
C LYS A 335 -15.82 23.49 -26.89
N LEU A 336 -15.55 22.22 -27.22
CA LEU A 336 -16.28 21.50 -28.27
C LEU A 336 -17.76 21.30 -27.90
N ILE A 337 -18.07 20.92 -26.66
CA ILE A 337 -19.44 20.77 -26.17
C ILE A 337 -20.18 22.11 -26.19
N LYS A 338 -19.55 23.21 -25.76
CA LYS A 338 -20.15 24.55 -25.82
C LYS A 338 -20.38 25.01 -27.26
N LYS A 339 -19.40 24.79 -28.16
CA LYS A 339 -19.54 25.09 -29.58
C LYS A 339 -20.70 24.32 -30.21
N ARG A 340 -20.85 23.03 -29.88
CA ARG A 340 -21.96 22.19 -30.34
C ARG A 340 -23.31 22.64 -29.77
N ARG A 341 -23.39 23.01 -28.49
CA ARG A 341 -24.61 23.56 -27.89
C ARG A 341 -25.03 24.92 -28.49
N LEU A 342 -24.08 25.76 -28.87
CA LEU A 342 -24.35 27.03 -29.55
C LEU A 342 -24.83 26.83 -30.99
N LEU A 343 -24.33 25.80 -31.67
CA LEU A 343 -24.77 25.41 -33.02
C LEU A 343 -26.15 24.73 -33.04
N VAL A 344 -26.56 24.08 -31.95
CA VAL A 344 -27.89 23.45 -31.80
C VAL A 344 -28.96 24.45 -31.33
N LYS A 345 -28.57 25.62 -30.83
CA LYS A 345 -29.48 26.70 -30.40
C LYS A 345 -29.72 27.79 -31.46
N ARG A 346 -29.02 27.73 -32.59
CA ARG A 346 -29.33 28.49 -33.80
C ARG A 346 -30.10 27.59 -34.75
#